data_AF-A0A6C0JBX2-F1
#
_entry.id   AF-A0A6C0JBX2-F1
#
_cell.length_a   1.000
_cell.length_b   1.000
_cell.length_c   1.000
_cell.angle_alpha   90.00
_cell.angle_beta   90.00
_cell.angle_gamma   90.00
#
_symmetry.space_group_name_H-M   'P 1'
#
loop_
_entity.id
_entity.type
_entity.pdbx_description
1 polymer ?
#
loop_
_entity_poly.entity_id
_entity_poly.type
_entity_poly.pdbx_seq_one_letter_code
_entity_poly.pdbx_strand_id
1 'polypeptide(L)'
;MLPFTHFKNKISKFEDVLRIADKLGLDSSEYVNNSVKVLHSLKREDFDKSMGRKMSYIGTNINYREICESILDGTIEPYINENVSCGYCYGRYNTIIYDILIEKLCKDIKKRKVIFLNITCEEYSIDRDEESGYCTHGTCALLVPKKKGYNMFYMNPHGEVVKTYTYFEKVISRTRNKNLNFDGVIIDCIVMKTIINQCNRRFDTNINYDYTHTHNYYGVNLQEEDTRGVCFIFPSIIYYYFAKYYTKKRELRIKDKFKTIPSFKEMLESGSFNLAIHSCFTDFNKNYEKAVFKHINSQNTHTHLVGKLIKCLGKSKLHFLKNMTNTMVSFINQDYFQKKI
;
A
#
# COMPACT_ATOMS: atom_id res chain seq x y z
N MET A 1 15.29 17.78 10.73
CA MET A 1 14.21 16.77 10.63
C MET A 1 14.37 15.80 11.79
N LEU A 2 13.33 15.60 12.59
CA LEU A 2 13.32 14.55 13.61
C LEU A 2 13.10 13.19 12.95
N PRO A 3 13.72 12.10 13.44
CA PRO A 3 13.57 10.79 12.86
C PRO A 3 12.16 10.23 13.11
N PHE A 4 11.66 9.37 12.22
CA PHE A 4 10.35 8.70 12.37
C PHE A 4 10.15 8.03 13.74
N THR A 5 11.20 7.44 14.29
CA THR A 5 11.19 6.80 15.61
C THR A 5 10.83 7.74 16.75
N HIS A 6 11.05 9.05 16.59
CA HIS A 6 10.68 10.06 17.57
C HIS A 6 9.16 10.16 17.76
N PHE A 7 8.35 9.80 16.77
CA PHE A 7 6.89 9.97 16.80
C PHE A 7 6.11 8.74 17.26
N LYS A 8 6.81 7.62 17.51
CA LYS A 8 6.20 6.36 17.94
C LYS A 8 5.61 6.48 19.36
N ASN A 9 4.45 5.87 19.58
CA ASN A 9 3.79 5.76 20.90
C ASN A 9 3.51 7.11 21.58
N LYS A 10 3.47 8.21 20.82
CA LYS A 10 3.04 9.51 21.37
C LYS A 10 1.54 9.49 21.66
N ILE A 11 1.16 10.07 22.80
CA ILE A 11 -0.23 10.23 23.19
C ILE A 11 -0.82 11.40 22.40
N SER A 12 -1.89 11.13 21.67
CA SER A 12 -2.71 12.13 20.97
C SER A 12 -4.19 11.74 21.05
N LYS A 13 -5.12 12.65 20.78
CA LYS A 13 -6.52 12.26 20.54
C LYS A 13 -6.68 11.84 19.08
N PHE A 14 -7.60 10.91 18.80
CA PHE A 14 -7.74 10.38 17.44
C PHE A 14 -8.25 11.47 16.49
N GLU A 15 -9.16 12.31 17.00
CA GLU A 15 -9.76 13.45 16.31
C GLU A 15 -8.70 14.48 15.91
N ASP A 16 -7.71 14.73 16.77
CA ASP A 16 -6.60 15.64 16.45
C ASP A 16 -5.73 15.09 15.32
N VAL A 17 -5.48 13.77 15.32
CA VAL A 17 -4.71 13.11 14.26
C VAL A 17 -5.44 13.18 12.92
N LEU A 18 -6.75 12.89 12.90
CA LEU A 18 -7.57 12.95 11.69
C LEU A 18 -7.63 14.37 11.12
N ARG A 19 -7.83 15.38 11.97
CA ARG A 19 -7.81 16.80 11.52
C ARG A 19 -6.47 17.19 10.88
N ILE A 20 -5.36 16.67 11.39
CA ILE A 20 -4.04 16.92 10.77
C ILE A 20 -3.91 16.13 9.45
N ALA A 21 -4.40 14.90 9.40
CA ALA A 21 -4.39 14.10 8.18
C ALA A 21 -5.16 14.80 7.04
N ASP A 22 -6.38 15.28 7.33
CA ASP A 22 -7.23 16.08 6.45
C ASP A 22 -6.51 17.34 5.95
N LYS A 23 -5.94 18.13 6.87
CA LYS A 23 -5.16 19.32 6.49
C LYS A 23 -3.99 19.03 5.56
N LEU A 24 -3.38 17.84 5.65
CA LEU A 24 -2.29 17.41 4.78
C LEU A 24 -2.78 16.76 3.49
N GLY A 25 -4.08 16.44 3.39
CA GLY A 25 -4.69 15.66 2.32
C GLY A 25 -4.28 14.19 2.32
N LEU A 26 -3.92 13.62 3.47
CA LEU A 26 -3.54 12.20 3.56
C LEU A 26 -4.73 11.25 3.32
N ASP A 27 -5.93 11.68 3.71
CA ASP A 27 -7.22 11.01 3.60
C ASP A 27 -8.01 11.46 2.36
N SER A 28 -7.41 12.29 1.52
CA SER A 28 -8.01 12.76 0.27
C SER A 28 -7.82 11.74 -0.83
N SER A 29 -8.85 11.60 -1.68
CA SER A 29 -8.76 10.87 -2.95
C SER A 29 -7.96 11.64 -4.01
N GLU A 30 -7.62 12.90 -3.79
CA GLU A 30 -6.87 13.67 -4.77
C GLU A 30 -5.47 13.05 -5.00
N TYR A 31 -5.13 12.81 -6.27
CA TYR A 31 -3.81 12.35 -6.73
C TYR A 31 -2.63 13.18 -6.19
N VAL A 32 -2.93 14.39 -5.74
CA VAL A 32 -2.00 15.47 -5.52
C VAL A 32 -2.44 16.28 -4.33
N ASN A 33 -1.64 16.22 -3.27
CA ASN A 33 -1.84 17.03 -2.08
C ASN A 33 -0.50 17.22 -1.37
N ASN A 34 -0.51 17.91 -0.24
CA ASN A 34 0.69 18.17 0.53
C ASN A 34 1.36 16.86 0.99
N SER A 35 0.58 15.85 1.36
CA SER A 35 1.11 14.55 1.76
C SER A 35 1.92 13.88 0.64
N VAL A 36 1.45 13.92 -0.61
CA VAL A 36 2.17 13.38 -1.77
C VAL A 36 3.52 14.08 -1.97
N LYS A 37 3.55 15.41 -1.82
CA LYS A 37 4.80 16.19 -1.87
C LYS A 37 5.75 15.81 -0.73
N VAL A 38 5.25 15.64 0.51
CA VAL A 38 6.07 15.17 1.64
C VAL A 38 6.64 13.79 1.34
N LEU A 39 5.81 12.83 0.97
CA LEU A 39 6.20 11.44 0.71
C LEU A 39 7.22 11.35 -0.43
N HIS A 40 7.07 12.18 -1.47
CA HIS A 40 8.11 12.30 -2.50
C HIS A 40 9.42 12.85 -1.93
N SER A 41 9.36 13.88 -1.08
CA SER A 41 10.55 14.50 -0.50
C SER A 41 11.39 13.53 0.36
N LEU A 42 10.76 12.53 0.99
CA LEU A 42 11.46 11.51 1.80
C LEU A 42 12.61 10.81 1.05
N LYS A 43 12.49 10.70 -0.28
CA LYS A 43 13.56 10.18 -1.15
C LYS A 43 14.89 10.91 -1.00
N ARG A 44 14.84 12.22 -0.75
CA ARG A 44 16.03 13.06 -0.57
C ARG A 44 16.42 13.23 0.88
N GLU A 45 15.43 13.23 1.78
CA GLU A 45 15.62 13.67 3.16
C GLU A 45 15.86 12.50 4.15
N ASP A 46 15.32 11.30 3.92
CA ASP A 46 15.40 10.18 4.89
C ASP A 46 15.89 8.85 4.27
N PHE A 47 15.66 8.63 2.98
CA PHE A 47 16.09 7.38 2.32
C PHE A 47 17.56 7.41 1.93
N ASP A 48 18.16 6.23 1.76
CA ASP A 48 19.54 6.18 1.27
C ASP A 48 19.66 6.73 -0.15
N LYS A 49 20.85 7.25 -0.52
CA LYS A 49 21.08 7.91 -1.81
C LYS A 49 20.76 7.01 -3.01
N SER A 50 20.92 5.70 -2.91
CA SER A 50 20.60 4.76 -4.00
C SER A 50 19.09 4.68 -4.20
N MET A 51 18.34 4.48 -3.12
CA MET A 51 16.88 4.46 -3.15
C MET A 51 16.29 5.81 -3.50
N GLY A 52 16.83 6.91 -3.00
CA GLY A 52 16.39 8.25 -3.36
C GLY A 52 16.42 8.53 -4.87
N ARG A 53 17.40 7.95 -5.58
CA ARG A 53 17.51 8.06 -7.04
C ARG A 53 16.66 7.04 -7.79
N LYS A 54 16.53 5.82 -7.27
CA LYS A 54 15.88 4.69 -7.95
C LYS A 54 14.37 4.58 -7.69
N MET A 55 13.88 5.14 -6.58
CA MET A 55 12.48 5.03 -6.19
C MET A 55 11.60 5.99 -6.99
N SER A 56 10.55 5.45 -7.61
CA SER A 56 9.41 6.20 -8.10
C SER A 56 8.25 6.06 -7.12
N TYR A 57 7.52 7.15 -6.89
CA TYR A 57 6.35 7.19 -6.03
C TYR A 57 5.26 7.82 -6.87
N ILE A 58 4.20 7.07 -7.11
CA ILE A 58 3.09 7.40 -8.00
C ILE A 58 1.82 7.24 -7.19
N GLY A 59 0.96 8.25 -7.19
CA GLY A 59 -0.42 8.16 -6.71
C GLY A 59 -1.34 7.89 -7.89
N THR A 60 -2.32 7.01 -7.73
CA THR A 60 -3.34 6.71 -8.73
C THR A 60 -4.66 6.46 -8.04
N ASN A 61 -5.75 6.79 -8.72
CA ASN A 61 -7.09 6.38 -8.34
C ASN A 61 -7.57 5.39 -9.38
N ILE A 62 -8.31 4.39 -8.92
CA ILE A 62 -8.92 3.38 -9.76
C ILE A 62 -10.36 3.28 -9.34
N ASN A 63 -11.27 3.62 -10.24
CA ASN A 63 -12.70 3.38 -10.04
C ASN A 63 -12.98 1.89 -10.29
N TYR A 64 -13.21 1.16 -9.19
CA TYR A 64 -13.37 -0.29 -9.21
C TYR A 64 -14.65 -0.72 -9.91
N ARG A 65 -15.73 0.05 -9.80
CA ARG A 65 -16.96 -0.21 -10.53
C ARG A 65 -16.74 -0.12 -12.03
N GLU A 66 -16.25 1.01 -12.51
CA GLU A 66 -16.10 1.26 -13.94
C GLU A 66 -15.10 0.32 -14.59
N ILE A 67 -13.98 0.00 -13.91
CA ILE A 67 -13.01 -0.96 -14.45
C ILE A 67 -13.58 -2.38 -14.47
N CYS A 68 -14.36 -2.79 -13.46
CA CYS A 68 -15.03 -4.09 -13.44
C CYS A 68 -16.06 -4.21 -14.58
N GLU A 69 -16.86 -3.16 -14.81
CA GLU A 69 -17.78 -3.08 -15.94
C GLU A 69 -17.04 -3.16 -17.28
N SER A 70 -15.98 -2.37 -17.44
CA SER A 70 -15.18 -2.34 -18.68
C SER A 70 -14.47 -3.66 -18.98
N ILE A 71 -14.12 -4.44 -17.96
CA ILE A 71 -13.57 -5.80 -18.14
C ILE A 71 -14.63 -6.73 -18.71
N LEU A 72 -15.85 -6.73 -18.16
CA LEU A 72 -16.93 -7.60 -18.61
C LEU A 72 -17.47 -7.20 -19.99
N ASP A 73 -17.50 -5.90 -20.28
CA ASP A 73 -17.99 -5.37 -21.55
C ASP A 73 -16.93 -5.46 -22.67
N GLY A 74 -15.68 -5.83 -22.35
CA GLY A 74 -14.59 -5.93 -23.32
C GLY A 74 -14.03 -4.58 -23.78
N THR A 75 -14.33 -3.48 -23.07
CA THR A 75 -13.96 -2.10 -23.39
C THR A 75 -12.76 -1.60 -22.57
N ILE A 76 -11.96 -2.52 -22.02
CA ILE A 76 -10.91 -2.22 -21.06
C ILE A 76 -9.75 -1.36 -21.59
N GLU A 77 -9.39 -1.51 -22.87
CA GLU A 77 -8.30 -0.74 -23.46
C GLU A 77 -8.60 0.78 -23.53
N PRO A 78 -9.72 1.23 -24.14
CA PRO A 78 -10.07 2.65 -24.11
C PRO A 78 -10.27 3.14 -22.68
N TYR A 79 -10.92 2.35 -21.81
CA TYR A 79 -11.11 2.73 -20.41
C TYR A 79 -9.79 3.07 -19.71
N ILE A 80 -8.77 2.20 -19.80
CA ILE A 80 -7.47 2.43 -19.15
C ILE A 80 -6.75 3.66 -19.71
N ASN A 81 -6.85 3.91 -21.02
CA ASN A 81 -6.15 5.03 -21.65
C ASN A 81 -6.78 6.39 -21.29
N GLU A 82 -8.08 6.41 -21.04
CA GLU A 82 -8.84 7.65 -20.83
C GLU A 82 -9.06 7.96 -19.35
N ASN A 83 -9.25 6.94 -18.51
CA ASN A 83 -9.72 7.12 -17.13
C ASN A 83 -8.70 6.73 -16.06
N VAL A 84 -7.71 5.88 -16.36
CA VAL A 84 -6.71 5.45 -15.37
C VAL A 84 -5.49 6.37 -15.41
N SER A 85 -5.64 7.51 -14.73
CA SER A 85 -4.62 8.55 -14.61
C SER A 85 -3.79 8.41 -13.33
N CYS A 86 -2.64 9.08 -13.28
CA CYS A 86 -1.79 9.11 -12.10
C CYS A 86 -1.17 10.49 -11.86
N GLY A 87 -0.81 10.74 -10.60
CA GLY A 87 -0.05 11.92 -10.16
C GLY A 87 1.31 11.53 -9.60
N TYR A 88 2.34 12.32 -9.90
CA TYR A 88 3.66 12.16 -9.28
C TYR A 88 4.42 13.49 -9.20
N CYS A 89 5.36 13.56 -8.26
CA CYS A 89 6.25 14.72 -8.14
C CYS A 89 7.55 14.52 -8.93
N TYR A 90 8.07 15.62 -9.51
CA TYR A 90 9.31 15.68 -10.28
C TYR A 90 10.20 16.83 -9.84
N GLY A 91 11.52 16.62 -9.97
CA GLY A 91 12.52 17.65 -9.72
C GLY A 91 12.71 18.02 -8.24
N ARG A 92 13.55 19.03 -8.01
CA ARG A 92 13.89 19.52 -6.66
C ARG A 92 12.73 20.24 -5.98
N TYR A 93 11.88 20.90 -6.77
CA TYR A 93 10.77 21.71 -6.29
C TYR A 93 9.47 20.92 -6.12
N ASN A 94 9.51 19.59 -6.21
CA ASN A 94 8.34 18.71 -6.11
C ASN A 94 7.20 19.14 -7.04
N THR A 95 7.55 19.53 -8.28
CA THR A 95 6.56 19.89 -9.29
C THR A 95 5.68 18.69 -9.57
N ILE A 96 4.38 18.88 -9.44
CA ILE A 96 3.39 17.85 -9.69
C ILE A 96 3.19 17.68 -11.19
N ILE A 97 3.12 16.43 -11.62
CA ILE A 97 2.85 16.04 -13.00
C ILE A 97 1.72 15.01 -13.01
N TYR A 98 0.79 15.18 -13.95
CA TYR A 98 -0.27 14.23 -14.26
C TYR A 98 0.07 13.50 -15.56
N ASP A 99 -0.24 12.21 -15.61
CA ASP A 99 0.04 11.35 -16.76
C ASP A 99 -0.91 10.15 -16.77
N ILE A 100 -0.99 9.44 -17.89
CA ILE A 100 -1.67 8.15 -17.97
C ILE A 100 -0.83 7.12 -17.19
N LEU A 101 -1.47 6.34 -16.30
CA LEU A 101 -0.75 5.43 -15.40
C LEU A 101 0.19 4.49 -16.17
N ILE A 102 -0.33 3.81 -17.20
CA ILE A 102 0.45 2.82 -17.95
C ILE A 102 1.62 3.44 -18.73
N GLU A 103 1.50 4.70 -19.16
CA GLU A 103 2.60 5.44 -19.80
C GLU A 103 3.70 5.75 -18.79
N LYS A 104 3.30 6.24 -17.61
CA LYS A 104 4.24 6.54 -16.53
C LYS A 104 4.96 5.29 -16.04
N LEU A 105 4.25 4.17 -15.87
CA LEU A 105 4.85 2.88 -15.53
C LEU A 105 5.89 2.47 -16.58
N CYS A 106 5.56 2.55 -17.87
CA CYS A 106 6.48 2.27 -18.97
C CYS A 106 7.74 3.16 -18.92
N LYS A 107 7.57 4.48 -18.74
CA LYS A 107 8.69 5.44 -18.61
C LYS A 107 9.63 5.06 -17.47
N ASP A 108 9.10 4.65 -16.32
CA ASP A 108 9.90 4.29 -15.14
C ASP A 108 10.53 2.89 -15.25
N ILE A 109 9.84 1.94 -15.88
CA ILE A 109 10.34 0.60 -16.19
C ILE A 109 11.56 0.66 -17.13
N LYS A 110 11.49 1.47 -18.20
CA LYS A 110 12.60 1.72 -19.12
C LYS A 110 13.84 2.28 -18.39
N LYS A 111 13.61 3.08 -17.34
CA LYS A 111 14.66 3.65 -16.48
C LYS A 111 15.09 2.72 -15.33
N ARG A 112 14.58 1.48 -15.30
CA ARG A 112 14.88 0.46 -14.28
C ARG A 112 14.62 0.94 -12.85
N LYS A 113 13.59 1.78 -12.65
CA LYS A 113 13.19 2.29 -11.32
C LYS A 113 12.56 1.18 -10.48
N VAL A 114 12.65 1.33 -9.15
CA VAL A 114 11.76 0.64 -8.21
C VAL A 114 10.53 1.52 -8.07
N ILE A 115 9.33 1.01 -8.29
CA ILE A 115 8.11 1.82 -8.35
C ILE A 115 7.22 1.44 -7.17
N PHE A 116 6.82 2.46 -6.41
CA PHE A 116 5.76 2.36 -5.42
C PHE A 116 4.51 3.05 -5.98
N LEU A 117 3.41 2.31 -6.04
CA LEU A 117 2.10 2.80 -6.46
C LEU A 117 1.20 2.90 -5.23
N ASN A 118 0.84 4.11 -4.84
CA ASN A 118 -0.21 4.38 -3.86
C ASN A 118 -1.55 4.41 -4.61
N ILE A 119 -2.49 3.56 -4.23
CA ILE A 119 -3.73 3.32 -4.97
C ILE A 119 -4.91 3.71 -4.09
N THR A 120 -5.69 4.67 -4.57
CA THR A 120 -7.02 4.95 -4.05
C THR A 120 -8.02 4.11 -4.83
N CYS A 121 -8.72 3.20 -4.16
CA CYS A 121 -9.80 2.43 -4.74
C CYS A 121 -11.11 3.20 -4.55
N GLU A 122 -11.59 3.82 -5.62
CA GLU A 122 -12.88 4.51 -5.67
C GLU A 122 -13.99 3.51 -6.02
N GLU A 123 -15.18 3.68 -5.44
CA GLU A 123 -16.32 2.75 -5.62
C GLU A 123 -15.90 1.28 -5.50
N TYR A 124 -15.17 0.93 -4.43
CA TYR A 124 -14.61 -0.39 -4.22
C TYR A 124 -15.68 -1.47 -3.94
N SER A 125 -16.87 -1.04 -3.49
CA SER A 125 -18.04 -1.78 -2.99
C SER A 125 -18.06 -3.30 -3.21
N ILE A 126 -17.52 -3.98 -2.20
CA ILE A 126 -17.73 -5.41 -1.91
C ILE A 126 -18.47 -5.58 -0.56
N ASP A 127 -18.58 -4.51 0.24
CA ASP A 127 -19.33 -4.45 1.50
C ASP A 127 -20.01 -3.08 1.66
N ARG A 128 -21.33 -3.05 1.45
CA ARG A 128 -22.16 -1.85 1.52
C ARG A 128 -22.30 -1.28 2.94
N ASP A 129 -22.21 -2.14 3.96
CA ASP A 129 -22.36 -1.71 5.35
C ASP A 129 -21.08 -1.00 5.81
N GLU A 130 -19.92 -1.46 5.34
CA GLU A 130 -18.65 -0.75 5.51
C GLU A 130 -18.65 0.60 4.75
N GLU A 131 -19.00 0.66 3.45
CA GLU A 131 -18.90 1.90 2.66
C GLU A 131 -19.77 3.07 3.16
N SER A 132 -20.85 2.82 3.91
CA SER A 132 -21.70 3.88 4.46
C SER A 132 -20.96 4.88 5.37
N GLY A 133 -19.75 4.55 5.83
CA GLY A 133 -18.85 5.41 6.61
C GLY A 133 -17.51 5.77 5.95
N TYR A 134 -17.21 5.33 4.72
CA TYR A 134 -15.89 5.47 4.09
C TYR A 134 -16.00 6.12 2.70
N CYS A 135 -15.17 7.14 2.45
CA CYS A 135 -15.19 7.87 1.17
C CYS A 135 -14.33 7.18 0.09
N THR A 136 -13.20 6.56 0.47
CA THR A 136 -12.30 5.80 -0.43
C THR A 136 -11.46 4.76 0.33
N HIS A 137 -10.97 3.73 -0.36
CA HIS A 137 -10.13 2.66 0.23
C HIS A 137 -8.68 2.74 -0.22
N GLY A 138 -7.72 2.66 0.71
CA GLY A 138 -6.29 2.81 0.44
C GLY A 138 -5.56 1.47 0.27
N THR A 139 -4.97 1.23 -0.90
CA THR A 139 -4.14 0.04 -1.20
C THR A 139 -2.80 0.44 -1.83
N CYS A 140 -1.89 -0.51 -2.04
CA CYS A 140 -0.63 -0.21 -2.72
C CYS A 140 -0.06 -1.36 -3.53
N ALA A 141 0.79 -1.01 -4.50
CA ALA A 141 1.57 -1.98 -5.25
C ALA A 141 3.05 -1.59 -5.36
N LEU A 142 3.90 -2.62 -5.48
CA LEU A 142 5.34 -2.49 -5.65
C LEU A 142 5.73 -3.10 -6.99
N LEU A 143 6.36 -2.35 -7.89
CA LEU A 143 6.97 -2.91 -9.09
C LEU A 143 8.49 -2.89 -8.96
N VAL A 144 9.08 -4.08 -8.98
CA VAL A 144 10.49 -4.30 -8.69
C VAL A 144 11.21 -4.91 -9.90
N PRO A 145 12.35 -4.35 -10.35
CA PRO A 145 13.10 -4.90 -11.47
C PRO A 145 13.68 -6.27 -11.11
N LYS A 146 13.55 -7.22 -12.05
CA LYS A 146 14.27 -8.50 -12.06
C LYS A 146 15.26 -8.54 -13.23
N LYS A 147 16.06 -9.61 -13.34
CA LYS A 147 17.07 -9.79 -14.40
C LYS A 147 16.53 -9.48 -15.80
N LYS A 148 15.32 -9.98 -16.11
CA LYS A 148 14.56 -9.68 -17.33
C LYS A 148 13.15 -9.28 -16.94
N GLY A 149 12.75 -8.03 -17.17
CA GLY A 149 11.43 -7.54 -16.78
C GLY A 149 11.29 -7.14 -15.31
N TYR A 150 10.08 -7.24 -14.78
CA TYR A 150 9.63 -6.76 -13.47
C TYR A 150 8.75 -7.81 -12.78
N ASN A 151 8.64 -7.71 -11.46
CA ASN A 151 7.58 -8.35 -10.67
C ASN A 151 6.74 -7.24 -10.02
N MET A 152 5.41 -7.39 -10.03
CA MET A 152 4.50 -6.56 -9.25
C MET A 152 4.06 -7.29 -8.00
N PHE A 153 3.98 -6.61 -6.87
CA PHE A 153 3.44 -7.13 -5.61
C PHE A 153 2.31 -6.22 -5.15
N TYR A 154 1.18 -6.79 -4.73
CA TYR A 154 -0.02 -6.02 -4.38
C TYR A 154 -0.42 -6.25 -2.92
N MET A 155 -0.75 -5.15 -2.22
CA MET A 155 -1.17 -5.19 -0.83
C MET A 155 -2.47 -4.41 -0.66
N ASN A 156 -3.48 -5.14 -0.16
CA ASN A 156 -4.71 -4.59 0.37
C ASN A 156 -4.73 -4.83 1.91
N PRO A 157 -4.99 -3.81 2.75
CA PRO A 157 -4.98 -3.95 4.20
C PRO A 157 -6.03 -4.90 4.77
N HIS A 158 -7.07 -5.27 4.01
CA HIS A 158 -8.00 -6.35 4.41
C HIS A 158 -7.33 -7.73 4.53
N GLY A 159 -6.13 -7.92 3.97
CA GLY A 159 -5.33 -9.12 4.17
C GLY A 159 -6.00 -10.36 3.59
N GLU A 160 -6.04 -11.47 4.34
CA GLU A 160 -6.58 -12.73 3.87
C GLU A 160 -8.08 -12.72 3.57
N VAL A 161 -8.83 -11.76 4.12
CA VAL A 161 -10.27 -11.61 3.87
C VAL A 161 -10.54 -11.29 2.39
N VAL A 162 -9.59 -10.65 1.69
CA VAL A 162 -9.77 -10.36 0.25
C VAL A 162 -9.95 -11.60 -0.62
N LYS A 163 -9.60 -12.80 -0.10
CA LYS A 163 -9.83 -14.05 -0.83
C LYS A 163 -11.31 -14.37 -1.03
N THR A 164 -12.20 -13.81 -0.22
CA THR A 164 -13.65 -13.99 -0.38
C THR A 164 -14.25 -13.02 -1.39
N TYR A 165 -13.52 -11.96 -1.75
CA TYR A 165 -13.95 -10.91 -2.68
C TYR A 165 -13.84 -11.39 -4.13
N THR A 166 -14.73 -12.30 -4.50
CA THR A 166 -14.72 -13.01 -5.79
C THR A 166 -15.78 -12.49 -6.78
N TYR A 167 -16.53 -11.48 -6.36
CA TYR A 167 -17.48 -10.73 -7.16
C TYR A 167 -17.41 -9.26 -6.74
N PHE A 168 -17.82 -8.37 -7.63
CA PHE A 168 -17.98 -6.94 -7.33
C PHE A 168 -19.47 -6.63 -7.17
N GLU A 169 -19.86 -5.96 -6.08
CA GLU A 169 -21.26 -5.61 -5.82
C GLU A 169 -21.56 -4.21 -6.35
N LYS A 170 -22.27 -4.13 -7.49
CA LYS A 170 -22.79 -2.86 -7.99
C LYS A 170 -24.10 -2.51 -7.30
N VAL A 171 -24.10 -1.46 -6.49
CA VAL A 171 -25.32 -0.88 -5.93
C VAL A 171 -26.10 -0.15 -7.03
N ILE A 172 -27.34 -0.60 -7.30
CA ILE A 172 -28.26 0.04 -8.26
C ILE A 172 -29.21 1.00 -7.55
N SER A 173 -29.71 0.60 -6.37
CA SER A 173 -30.59 1.41 -5.54
C SER A 173 -30.43 1.06 -4.06
N ARG A 174 -31.22 1.68 -3.18
CA ARG A 174 -31.24 1.34 -1.74
C ARG A 174 -31.47 -0.15 -1.45
N THR A 175 -32.21 -0.85 -2.31
CA THR A 175 -32.62 -2.24 -2.10
C THR A 175 -32.16 -3.20 -3.20
N ARG A 176 -31.54 -2.69 -4.26
CA ARG A 176 -31.13 -3.50 -5.42
C ARG A 176 -29.64 -3.42 -5.64
N ASN A 177 -29.04 -4.60 -5.71
CA ASN A 177 -27.63 -4.81 -6.03
C ASN A 177 -27.51 -5.74 -7.26
N LYS A 178 -26.40 -5.64 -7.98
CA LYS A 178 -26.03 -6.55 -9.06
C LYS A 178 -24.59 -7.02 -8.83
N ASN A 179 -24.39 -8.33 -8.77
CA ASN A 179 -23.06 -8.91 -8.65
C ASN A 179 -22.45 -9.06 -10.04
N LEU A 180 -21.24 -8.51 -10.21
CA LEU A 180 -20.37 -8.74 -11.35
C LEU A 180 -19.43 -9.89 -10.97
N ASN A 181 -19.60 -11.04 -11.61
CA ASN A 181 -18.84 -12.25 -11.30
C ASN A 181 -17.65 -12.41 -12.24
N PHE A 182 -16.55 -12.95 -11.72
CA PHE A 182 -15.33 -13.19 -12.48
C PHE A 182 -14.76 -14.58 -12.20
N ASP A 183 -15.60 -15.60 -12.39
CA ASP A 183 -15.24 -17.02 -12.28
C ASP A 183 -14.55 -17.41 -10.96
N GLY A 184 -14.96 -16.78 -9.85
CA GLY A 184 -14.42 -17.07 -8.52
C GLY A 184 -13.02 -16.49 -8.27
N VAL A 185 -12.49 -15.68 -9.17
CA VAL A 185 -11.19 -15.01 -9.00
C VAL A 185 -11.36 -13.75 -8.15
N ILE A 186 -10.36 -13.46 -7.33
CA ILE A 186 -10.34 -12.27 -6.45
C ILE A 186 -10.35 -10.99 -7.29
N ILE A 187 -11.29 -10.07 -7.00
CA ILE A 187 -11.51 -8.83 -7.75
C ILE A 187 -10.23 -8.00 -7.87
N ASP A 188 -9.55 -7.73 -6.75
CA ASP A 188 -8.30 -6.96 -6.75
C ASP A 188 -7.25 -7.56 -7.68
N CYS A 189 -7.14 -8.88 -7.66
CA CYS A 189 -6.17 -9.60 -8.50
C CYS A 189 -6.50 -9.43 -9.99
N ILE A 190 -7.79 -9.45 -10.36
CA ILE A 190 -8.25 -9.24 -11.74
C ILE A 190 -7.97 -7.81 -12.19
N VAL A 191 -8.32 -6.83 -11.37
CA VAL A 191 -8.11 -5.40 -11.68
C VAL A 191 -6.62 -5.13 -11.89
N MET A 192 -5.79 -5.56 -10.94
CA MET A 192 -4.33 -5.38 -11.04
C MET A 192 -3.74 -6.11 -12.24
N LYS A 193 -4.13 -7.37 -12.48
CA LYS A 193 -3.65 -8.16 -13.62
C LYS A 193 -4.05 -7.54 -14.95
N THR A 194 -5.24 -6.97 -15.02
CA THR A 194 -5.77 -6.30 -16.21
C THR A 194 -4.92 -5.08 -16.57
N ILE A 195 -4.64 -4.20 -15.61
CA ILE A 195 -3.78 -3.01 -15.82
C ILE A 195 -2.39 -3.44 -16.28
N ILE A 196 -1.81 -4.45 -15.63
CA ILE A 196 -0.49 -4.97 -16.00
C ILE A 196 -0.47 -5.59 -17.40
N ASN A 197 -1.48 -6.37 -17.76
CA ASN A 197 -1.58 -6.98 -19.08
C ASN A 197 -1.68 -5.89 -20.16
N GLN A 198 -2.41 -4.80 -19.93
CA GLN A 198 -2.45 -3.67 -20.86
C GLN A 198 -1.09 -2.97 -20.98
N CYS A 199 -0.38 -2.77 -19.86
CA CYS A 199 0.98 -2.21 -19.90
C CYS A 199 1.97 -3.11 -20.66
N ASN A 200 1.91 -4.43 -20.45
CA ASN A 200 2.73 -5.41 -21.15
C ASN A 200 2.43 -5.41 -22.66
N ARG A 201 1.16 -5.49 -23.04
CA ARG A 201 0.71 -5.53 -24.44
C ARG A 201 1.05 -4.25 -25.20
N ARG A 202 0.74 -3.07 -24.64
CA ARG A 202 0.88 -1.78 -25.33
C ARG A 202 2.34 -1.34 -25.48
N PHE A 203 3.19 -1.65 -24.51
CA PHE A 203 4.55 -1.11 -24.46
C PHE A 203 5.66 -2.17 -24.54
N ASP A 204 5.30 -3.43 -24.84
CA ASP A 204 6.21 -4.57 -24.83
C ASP A 204 7.03 -4.63 -23.52
N THR A 205 6.34 -4.42 -22.41
CA THR A 205 6.93 -4.59 -21.08
C THR A 205 6.77 -6.04 -20.62
N ASN A 206 7.61 -6.45 -19.67
CA ASN A 206 7.57 -7.79 -19.09
C ASN A 206 7.39 -7.68 -17.58
N ILE A 207 6.17 -7.37 -17.15
CA ILE A 207 5.78 -7.32 -15.74
C ILE A 207 5.06 -8.62 -15.39
N ASN A 208 5.63 -9.37 -14.45
CA ASN A 208 5.01 -10.58 -13.91
C ASN A 208 4.19 -10.27 -12.66
N TYR A 209 2.97 -10.80 -12.65
CA TYR A 209 2.02 -10.72 -11.55
C TYR A 209 1.09 -11.93 -11.63
N ASP A 210 0.86 -12.58 -10.50
CA ASP A 210 -0.05 -13.71 -10.36
C ASP A 210 -0.84 -13.60 -9.05
N TYR A 211 -1.71 -14.58 -8.78
CA TYR A 211 -2.65 -14.56 -7.66
C TYR A 211 -2.12 -15.30 -6.42
N THR A 212 -0.83 -15.61 -6.40
CA THR A 212 -0.23 -16.38 -5.31
C THR A 212 0.12 -15.46 -4.13
N HIS A 213 0.39 -16.07 -2.98
CA HIS A 213 0.86 -15.38 -1.77
C HIS A 213 2.27 -14.77 -1.93
N THR A 214 3.01 -15.10 -2.99
CA THR A 214 4.31 -14.46 -3.26
C THR A 214 4.13 -13.09 -3.90
N HIS A 215 3.02 -12.88 -4.61
CA HIS A 215 2.67 -11.61 -5.26
C HIS A 215 1.62 -10.80 -4.50
N ASN A 216 0.83 -11.42 -3.61
CA ASN A 216 -0.26 -10.76 -2.91
C ASN A 216 -0.16 -10.88 -1.40
N TYR A 217 -0.53 -9.81 -0.70
CA TYR A 217 -0.63 -9.82 0.75
C TYR A 217 -1.91 -10.55 1.17
N TYR A 218 -1.73 -11.72 1.79
CA TYR A 218 -2.74 -12.56 2.40
C TYR A 218 -2.37 -12.80 3.87
N GLY A 219 -2.07 -11.71 4.57
CA GLY A 219 -1.75 -11.71 5.99
C GLY A 219 -2.98 -11.36 6.83
N VAL A 220 -2.74 -10.97 8.08
CA VAL A 220 -3.79 -10.45 8.97
C VAL A 220 -4.53 -9.27 8.34
N ASN A 221 -5.85 -9.20 8.55
CA ASN A 221 -6.65 -8.01 8.27
C ASN A 221 -6.17 -6.88 9.20
N LEU A 222 -5.44 -5.91 8.64
CA LEU A 222 -4.92 -4.78 9.39
C LEU A 222 -6.00 -3.73 9.68
N GLN A 223 -7.11 -3.77 8.93
CA GLN A 223 -8.22 -2.83 8.95
C GLN A 223 -9.43 -3.36 9.73
N GLU A 224 -9.38 -4.57 10.30
CA GLU A 224 -10.53 -5.23 10.96
C GLU A 224 -11.24 -4.36 12.01
N GLU A 225 -10.48 -3.50 12.70
CA GLU A 225 -10.99 -2.63 13.76
C GLU A 225 -11.10 -1.16 13.30
N ASP A 226 -10.92 -0.90 12.01
CA ASP A 226 -11.11 0.44 11.46
C ASP A 226 -12.62 0.74 11.44
N THR A 227 -13.00 1.74 12.21
CA THR A 227 -14.35 2.31 12.26
C THR A 227 -14.30 3.81 11.96
N ARG A 228 -13.15 4.31 11.48
CA ARG A 228 -12.82 5.74 11.43
C ARG A 228 -12.17 6.18 10.12
N GLY A 229 -12.13 5.34 9.09
CA GLY A 229 -11.61 5.79 7.79
C GLY A 229 -10.10 5.86 7.69
N VAL A 230 -9.31 5.14 8.50
CA VAL A 230 -7.84 5.31 8.52
C VAL A 230 -7.07 4.44 7.53
N CYS A 231 -7.75 3.69 6.66
CA CYS A 231 -7.15 2.82 5.65
C CYS A 231 -6.10 3.52 4.76
N PHE A 232 -6.24 4.84 4.51
CA PHE A 232 -5.29 5.65 3.75
C PHE A 232 -3.85 5.63 4.30
N ILE A 233 -3.65 5.27 5.57
CA ILE A 233 -2.33 5.33 6.19
C ILE A 233 -1.43 4.14 5.83
N PHE A 234 -2.01 2.98 5.51
CA PHE A 234 -1.24 1.75 5.28
C PHE A 234 -0.23 1.90 4.13
N PRO A 235 -0.62 2.43 2.95
CA PRO A 235 0.33 2.67 1.87
C PRO A 235 1.50 3.58 2.27
N SER A 236 1.25 4.63 3.04
CA SER A 236 2.29 5.58 3.48
C SER A 236 3.30 4.91 4.41
N ILE A 237 2.83 4.09 5.35
CA ILE A 237 3.69 3.30 6.25
C ILE A 237 4.53 2.32 5.44
N ILE A 238 3.90 1.56 4.55
CA ILE A 238 4.58 0.55 3.75
C ILE A 238 5.62 1.20 2.84
N TYR A 239 5.30 2.33 2.20
CA TYR A 239 6.25 3.09 1.40
C TYR A 239 7.50 3.49 2.19
N TYR A 240 7.32 4.03 3.40
CA TYR A 240 8.44 4.44 4.24
C TYR A 240 9.35 3.27 4.60
N TYR A 241 8.80 2.15 5.09
CA TYR A 241 9.61 0.98 5.44
C TYR A 241 10.23 0.30 4.21
N PHE A 242 9.45 0.16 3.13
CA PHE A 242 9.92 -0.42 1.87
C PHE A 242 11.12 0.34 1.34
N ALA A 243 11.02 1.67 1.21
CA ALA A 243 12.11 2.47 0.67
C ALA A 243 13.33 2.50 1.61
N LYS A 244 13.13 2.56 2.93
CA LYS A 244 14.21 2.60 3.92
C LYS A 244 14.99 1.29 4.02
N TYR A 245 14.30 0.16 3.84
CA TYR A 245 14.85 -1.19 4.01
C TYR A 245 14.86 -2.00 2.70
N TYR A 246 14.82 -1.33 1.54
CA TYR A 246 14.80 -2.01 0.24
C TYR A 246 16.06 -2.87 0.02
N THR A 247 17.23 -2.28 0.26
CA THR A 247 18.54 -2.97 0.16
C THR A 247 19.18 -3.22 1.52
N LYS A 248 18.56 -2.75 2.60
CA LYS A 248 19.11 -2.82 3.95
C LYS A 248 18.32 -3.80 4.78
N LYS A 249 19.04 -4.65 5.51
CA LYS A 249 18.45 -5.50 6.54
C LYS A 249 17.98 -4.63 7.71
N ARG A 250 16.98 -5.11 8.44
CA ARG A 250 16.44 -4.43 9.62
C ARG A 250 16.63 -5.28 10.85
N GLU A 251 17.14 -4.68 11.93
CA GLU A 251 17.24 -5.37 13.21
C GLU A 251 15.97 -5.17 14.03
N LEU A 252 15.46 -6.28 14.60
CA LEU A 252 14.49 -6.25 15.68
C LEU A 252 15.21 -6.61 16.98
N ARG A 253 14.95 -5.86 18.04
CA ARG A 253 15.56 -6.09 19.36
C ARG A 253 14.48 -6.26 20.41
N ILE A 254 14.51 -7.39 21.11
CA ILE A 254 13.62 -7.69 22.23
C ILE A 254 14.49 -8.06 23.43
N LYS A 255 14.54 -7.16 24.42
CA LYS A 255 15.47 -7.25 25.56
C LYS A 255 16.92 -7.36 25.03
N ASP A 256 17.62 -8.42 25.39
CA ASP A 256 19.02 -8.67 25.02
C ASP A 256 19.17 -9.52 23.74
N LYS A 257 18.05 -9.95 23.14
CA LYS A 257 18.07 -10.73 21.90
C LYS A 257 17.82 -9.82 20.71
N PHE A 258 18.62 -9.99 19.66
CA PHE A 258 18.40 -9.36 18.37
C PHE A 258 18.21 -10.43 17.28
N LYS A 259 17.42 -10.08 16.27
CA LYS A 259 17.28 -10.86 15.04
C LYS A 259 17.22 -9.90 13.87
N THR A 260 17.72 -10.36 12.74
CA THR A 260 17.77 -9.59 11.51
C THR A 260 16.66 -10.03 10.58
N ILE A 261 15.80 -9.09 10.20
CA ILE A 261 14.89 -9.24 9.07
C ILE A 261 15.71 -9.00 7.80
N PRO A 262 15.62 -9.88 6.79
CA PRO A 262 16.21 -9.63 5.48
C PRO A 262 15.72 -8.30 4.87
N SER A 263 16.44 -7.78 3.89
CA SER A 263 15.98 -6.61 3.13
C SER A 263 14.69 -6.92 2.36
N PHE A 264 13.92 -5.91 1.99
CA PHE A 264 12.73 -6.14 1.14
C PHE A 264 13.11 -6.82 -0.17
N LYS A 265 14.22 -6.42 -0.80
CA LYS A 265 14.68 -7.07 -2.03
C LYS A 265 14.85 -8.59 -1.84
N GLU A 266 15.56 -9.02 -0.79
CA GLU A 266 15.75 -10.44 -0.47
C GLU A 266 14.39 -11.15 -0.22
N MET A 267 13.49 -10.53 0.55
CA MET A 267 12.17 -11.13 0.86
C MET A 267 11.27 -11.22 -0.37
N LEU A 268 11.30 -10.24 -1.27
CA LEU A 268 10.53 -10.27 -2.51
C LEU A 268 11.09 -11.32 -3.49
N GLU A 269 12.41 -11.47 -3.56
CA GLU A 269 13.07 -12.50 -4.38
C GLU A 269 12.84 -13.92 -3.85
N SER A 270 12.72 -14.09 -2.53
CA SER A 270 12.45 -15.39 -1.88
C SER A 270 10.97 -15.72 -1.70
N GLY A 271 10.05 -14.92 -2.26
CA GLY A 271 8.60 -15.12 -2.12
C GLY A 271 8.02 -14.84 -0.72
N SER A 272 8.81 -14.23 0.16
CA SER A 272 8.44 -13.88 1.54
C SER A 272 7.75 -12.50 1.65
N PHE A 273 6.93 -12.15 0.65
CA PHE A 273 6.28 -10.83 0.56
C PHE A 273 5.41 -10.51 1.78
N ASN A 274 4.64 -11.48 2.26
CA ASN A 274 3.78 -11.30 3.45
C ASN A 274 4.58 -10.96 4.70
N LEU A 275 5.74 -11.61 4.92
CA LEU A 275 6.64 -11.26 6.02
C LEU A 275 7.20 -9.84 5.86
N ALA A 276 7.52 -9.43 4.63
CA ALA A 276 7.97 -8.09 4.32
C ALA A 276 6.93 -7.04 4.75
N ILE A 277 5.66 -7.25 4.40
CA ILE A 277 4.55 -6.37 4.80
C ILE A 277 4.35 -6.39 6.32
N HIS A 278 4.28 -7.56 6.96
CA HIS A 278 4.16 -7.64 8.43
C HIS A 278 5.29 -6.91 9.15
N SER A 279 6.50 -6.93 8.59
CA SER A 279 7.65 -6.26 9.17
C SER A 279 7.44 -4.73 9.29
N CYS A 280 6.69 -4.10 8.38
CA CYS A 280 6.39 -2.67 8.44
C CYS A 280 5.69 -2.27 9.76
N PHE A 281 4.92 -3.19 10.34
CA PHE A 281 4.01 -2.86 11.44
C PHE A 281 4.53 -3.22 12.83
N THR A 282 5.73 -3.80 12.92
CA THR A 282 6.32 -4.23 14.21
C THR A 282 6.52 -3.06 15.18
N ASP A 283 6.71 -1.85 14.67
CA ASP A 283 6.99 -0.68 15.51
C ASP A 283 5.77 -0.14 16.27
N PHE A 284 4.56 -0.59 15.93
CA PHE A 284 3.31 -0.02 16.47
C PHE A 284 2.66 -0.87 17.56
N ASN A 285 3.16 -2.09 17.79
CA ASN A 285 2.66 -2.98 18.83
C ASN A 285 3.75 -3.97 19.29
N LYS A 286 4.12 -3.92 20.57
CA LYS A 286 5.18 -4.78 21.15
C LYS A 286 4.88 -6.29 21.05
N ASN A 287 3.61 -6.69 21.11
CA ASN A 287 3.22 -8.09 20.98
C ASN A 287 3.24 -8.54 19.51
N TYR A 288 2.88 -7.65 18.60
CA TYR A 288 3.04 -7.84 17.16
C TYR A 288 4.53 -8.02 16.81
N GLU A 289 5.40 -7.13 17.31
CA GLU A 289 6.85 -7.25 17.18
C GLU A 289 7.36 -8.59 17.69
N LYS A 290 6.96 -9.00 18.90
CA LYS A 290 7.31 -10.30 19.48
C LYS A 290 6.89 -11.48 18.60
N ALA A 291 5.70 -11.41 17.98
CA ALA A 291 5.21 -12.47 17.11
C ALA A 291 6.08 -12.60 15.85
N VAL A 292 6.38 -11.47 15.17
CA VAL A 292 7.27 -11.44 14.01
C VAL A 292 8.68 -11.90 14.40
N PHE A 293 9.24 -11.38 15.50
CA PHE A 293 10.56 -11.76 16.00
C PHE A 293 10.68 -13.27 16.24
N LYS A 294 9.65 -13.90 16.84
CA LYS A 294 9.64 -15.35 17.06
C LYS A 294 9.56 -16.13 15.75
N HIS A 295 8.92 -15.58 14.72
CA HIS A 295 8.79 -16.23 13.42
C HIS A 295 10.08 -16.18 12.59
N ILE A 296 10.88 -15.12 12.68
CA ILE A 296 12.17 -15.01 11.96
C ILE A 296 13.05 -16.23 12.26
N ASN A 297 13.50 -16.91 11.20
CA ASN A 297 14.30 -18.14 11.22
C ASN A 297 13.65 -19.34 11.93
N SER A 298 12.32 -19.30 12.12
CA SER A 298 11.58 -20.46 12.63
C SER A 298 11.07 -21.33 11.48
N GLN A 299 10.83 -22.62 11.75
CA GLN A 299 10.16 -23.53 10.82
C GLN A 299 8.63 -23.33 10.77
N ASN A 300 8.11 -22.30 11.45
CA ASN A 300 6.67 -22.06 11.48
C ASN A 300 6.16 -21.59 10.12
N THR A 301 4.96 -22.02 9.76
CA THR A 301 4.29 -21.60 8.53
C THR A 301 3.82 -20.13 8.61
N HIS A 302 3.55 -19.55 7.44
CA HIS A 302 2.89 -18.24 7.31
C HIS A 302 1.58 -18.19 8.10
N THR A 303 0.72 -19.21 7.95
CA THR A 303 -0.57 -19.32 8.66
C THR A 303 -0.41 -19.23 10.18
N HIS A 304 0.65 -19.83 10.74
CA HIS A 304 0.91 -19.74 12.18
C HIS A 304 1.32 -18.33 12.63
N LEU A 305 2.07 -17.61 11.80
CA LEU A 305 2.36 -16.20 12.08
C LEU A 305 1.06 -15.39 12.04
N VAL A 306 0.26 -15.51 10.98
CA VAL A 306 -1.01 -14.78 10.82
C VAL A 306 -1.93 -15.00 12.03
N GLY A 307 -2.13 -16.25 12.45
CA GLY A 307 -2.96 -16.56 13.62
C GLY A 307 -2.47 -15.92 14.93
N LYS A 308 -1.16 -15.71 15.10
CA LYS A 308 -0.61 -14.96 16.24
C LYS A 308 -0.83 -13.46 16.10
N LEU A 309 -0.73 -12.93 14.88
CA LEU A 309 -0.93 -11.51 14.60
C LEU A 309 -2.40 -11.10 14.79
N ILE A 310 -3.36 -11.91 14.36
CA ILE A 310 -4.80 -11.72 14.64
C ILE A 310 -5.03 -11.56 16.14
N LYS A 311 -4.50 -12.48 16.95
CA LYS A 311 -4.61 -12.40 18.43
C LYS A 311 -3.95 -11.15 19.02
N CYS A 312 -2.90 -10.62 18.38
CA CYS A 312 -2.28 -9.38 18.81
C CYS A 312 -3.16 -8.18 18.48
N LEU A 313 -3.72 -8.13 17.27
CA LEU A 313 -4.57 -7.04 16.81
C LEU A 313 -5.90 -7.00 17.55
N GLY A 314 -6.60 -8.12 17.72
CA GLY A 314 -7.85 -8.17 18.49
C GLY A 314 -7.72 -7.75 19.96
N LYS A 315 -6.50 -7.84 20.53
CA LYS A 315 -6.20 -7.30 21.87
C LYS A 315 -5.89 -5.81 21.87
N SER A 316 -5.23 -5.29 20.83
CA SER A 316 -4.91 -3.86 20.74
C SER A 316 -6.04 -3.01 20.17
N LYS A 317 -6.92 -3.60 19.36
CA LYS A 317 -8.01 -2.93 18.65
C LYS A 317 -7.55 -1.61 18.00
N LEU A 318 -8.36 -0.57 18.13
CA LEU A 318 -8.09 0.81 17.70
C LEU A 318 -6.75 1.40 18.19
N HIS A 319 -6.13 0.88 19.27
CA HIS A 319 -4.86 1.41 19.74
C HIS A 319 -3.72 1.19 18.73
N PHE A 320 -3.73 0.04 18.03
CA PHE A 320 -2.75 -0.23 16.98
C PHE A 320 -2.88 0.76 15.83
N LEU A 321 -4.11 0.93 15.32
CA LEU A 321 -4.43 1.88 14.26
C LEU A 321 -4.05 3.30 14.65
N LYS A 322 -4.49 3.75 15.84
CA LYS A 322 -4.18 5.08 16.37
C LYS A 322 -2.67 5.34 16.44
N ASN A 323 -1.90 4.37 16.95
CA ASN A 323 -0.45 4.54 17.11
C ASN A 323 0.23 4.68 15.74
N MET A 324 -0.12 3.83 14.79
CA MET A 324 0.39 3.87 13.43
C MET A 324 0.04 5.20 12.73
N THR A 325 -1.25 5.58 12.75
CA THR A 325 -1.75 6.82 12.15
C THR A 325 -1.08 8.04 12.77
N ASN A 326 -1.07 8.12 14.10
CA ASN A 326 -0.41 9.23 14.80
C ASN A 326 1.08 9.34 14.45
N THR A 327 1.79 8.22 14.39
CA THR A 327 3.23 8.21 14.11
C THR A 327 3.53 8.80 12.74
N MET A 328 2.83 8.30 11.70
CA MET A 328 3.08 8.76 10.33
C MET A 328 2.58 10.19 10.09
N VAL A 329 1.35 10.50 10.50
CA VAL A 329 0.78 11.85 10.38
C VAL A 329 1.70 12.87 11.08
N SER A 330 2.11 12.61 12.31
CA SER A 330 3.02 13.51 13.03
C SER A 330 4.40 13.63 12.38
N PHE A 331 4.91 12.53 11.82
CA PHE A 331 6.20 12.55 11.14
C PHE A 331 6.18 13.42 9.88
N ILE A 332 5.13 13.31 9.06
CA ILE A 332 5.03 14.11 7.83
C ILE A 332 4.57 15.55 8.09
N ASN A 333 3.86 15.80 9.18
CA ASN A 333 3.42 17.14 9.59
C ASN A 333 4.54 18.01 10.19
N GLN A 334 5.77 17.52 10.29
CA GLN A 334 6.89 18.31 10.83
C GLN A 334 7.05 19.62 10.05
N ASP A 335 7.25 20.73 10.77
CA ASP A 335 7.58 22.05 10.20
C ASP A 335 8.69 21.97 9.15
N TYR A 336 9.64 21.06 9.35
CA TYR A 336 10.72 20.78 8.41
C TYR A 336 10.21 20.48 6.99
N PHE A 337 9.18 19.64 6.86
CA PHE A 337 8.57 19.32 5.59
C PHE A 337 7.63 20.43 5.15
N GLN A 338 6.79 20.94 6.05
CA GLN A 338 5.78 21.94 5.71
C GLN A 338 6.39 23.24 5.15
N LYS A 339 7.59 23.63 5.58
CA LYS A 339 8.32 24.80 5.05
C LYS A 339 8.90 24.59 3.64
N LYS A 340 8.90 23.36 3.10
CA LYS A 340 9.54 22.99 1.83
C LYS A 340 8.53 22.72 0.69
N ILE A 341 7.23 22.82 0.96
CA ILE A 341 6.14 22.29 0.13
C ILE A 341 5.34 23.40 -0.52
#